data_AF-A0A1Q3P372-F1
#
_entry.id   AF-A0A1Q3P372-F1
#
_cell.length_a   1.000
_cell.length_b   1.000
_cell.length_c   1.000
_cell.angle_alpha   90.00
_cell.angle_beta   90.00
_cell.angle_gamma   90.00
#
_symmetry.space_group_name_H-M   'P 1'
#
loop_
_entity.id
_entity.type
_entity.pdbx_description
1 polymer ?
#
loop_
_entity_poly.entity_id
_entity_poly.type
_entity_poly.pdbx_seq_one_letter_code
_entity_poly.pdbx_strand_id
1 'polypeptide(L)'
;MDHLETKTSFWKDYKPLIIIVLYCLLLSFIPKETSAVSYLFMGYFFIFFSLFKFFDLDGFVEGFSKYDIIAKKSRVYGYVYPFLELFLGISYLESSNIVLTNILTFILMEISGVGVILSIKSGRKIKCACLGNILNVPLSVVSIVENFGMGAMALYHLVMTFAI
;
A
#
# COMPACT_ATOMS: atom_id res chain seq x y z
N MET A 1 28.64 -31.76 -5.88
CA MET A 1 27.27 -31.65 -5.32
C MET A 1 26.86 -30.19 -5.44
N ASP A 2 26.33 -29.84 -6.62
CA ASP A 2 25.83 -28.50 -6.91
C ASP A 2 24.55 -28.25 -6.11
N HIS A 3 24.56 -27.22 -5.27
CA HIS A 3 23.37 -26.66 -4.66
C HIS A 3 22.64 -25.84 -5.73
N LEU A 4 21.76 -26.51 -6.48
CA LEU A 4 20.77 -25.87 -7.35
C LEU A 4 19.89 -24.94 -6.50
N GLU A 5 20.19 -23.64 -6.53
CA GLU A 5 19.28 -22.60 -6.08
C GLU A 5 17.98 -22.73 -6.86
N THR A 6 16.93 -23.16 -6.15
CA THR A 6 15.57 -23.13 -6.65
C THR A 6 15.19 -21.68 -6.85
N LYS A 7 15.27 -21.21 -8.10
CA LYS A 7 14.70 -19.97 -8.60
C LYS A 7 13.19 -20.03 -8.41
N THR A 8 12.71 -19.82 -7.18
CA THR A 8 11.30 -19.70 -6.87
C THR A 8 10.76 -18.57 -7.72
N SER A 9 9.81 -18.93 -8.56
CA SER A 9 9.34 -18.10 -9.66
C SER A 9 8.76 -16.79 -9.11
N PHE A 10 9.47 -15.68 -9.34
CA PHE A 10 9.03 -14.30 -9.12
C PHE A 10 7.51 -14.14 -9.40
N TRP A 11 7.03 -14.75 -10.47
CA TRP A 11 5.63 -14.73 -10.89
C TRP A 11 4.63 -15.35 -9.93
N LYS A 12 4.99 -16.38 -9.15
CA LYS A 12 4.07 -17.03 -8.21
C LYS A 12 3.82 -16.18 -6.97
N ASP A 13 4.84 -15.46 -6.50
CA ASP A 13 4.76 -14.70 -5.25
C ASP A 13 4.04 -13.35 -5.45
N TYR A 14 4.15 -12.71 -6.62
CA TYR A 14 3.46 -11.43 -6.92
C TYR A 14 2.09 -11.58 -7.58
N LYS A 15 1.69 -12.80 -7.98
CA LYS A 15 0.39 -13.06 -8.62
C LYS A 15 -0.80 -12.44 -7.87
N PRO A 16 -0.92 -12.55 -6.53
CA PRO A 16 -2.06 -11.97 -5.80
C PRO A 16 -2.11 -10.44 -5.92
N LEU A 17 -0.96 -9.79 -5.79
CA LEU A 17 -0.83 -8.33 -5.87
C LEU A 17 -1.15 -7.82 -7.26
N ILE A 18 -0.64 -8.47 -8.30
CA ILE A 18 -0.95 -8.14 -9.70
C ILE A 18 -2.46 -8.26 -9.96
N ILE A 19 -3.10 -9.32 -9.44
CA ILE A 19 -4.56 -9.49 -9.56
C ILE A 19 -5.31 -8.33 -8.91
N ILE A 20 -4.90 -7.93 -7.69
CA ILE A 20 -5.54 -6.81 -6.97
C ILE A 20 -5.40 -5.51 -7.75
N VAL A 21 -4.18 -5.17 -8.20
CA VAL A 21 -3.92 -3.95 -8.99
C VAL A 21 -4.74 -3.94 -10.27
N LEU A 22 -4.78 -5.05 -11.00
CA LEU A 22 -5.61 -5.18 -12.21
C LEU A 22 -7.10 -5.03 -11.89
N TYR A 23 -7.58 -5.61 -10.80
CA TYR A 23 -8.98 -5.48 -10.38
C TYR A 23 -9.32 -4.03 -10.03
N CYS A 24 -8.48 -3.35 -9.24
CA CYS A 24 -8.64 -1.93 -8.92
C CYS A 24 -8.66 -1.09 -10.20
N LEU A 25 -7.74 -1.35 -11.13
CA LEU A 25 -7.68 -0.63 -12.40
C LEU A 25 -8.98 -0.81 -13.20
N LEU A 26 -9.44 -2.05 -13.40
CA LEU A 26 -10.68 -2.34 -14.14
C LEU A 26 -11.91 -1.69 -13.49
N LEU A 27 -12.03 -1.75 -12.16
CA LEU A 27 -13.13 -1.09 -11.43
C LEU A 27 -13.11 0.43 -11.60
N SER A 28 -11.92 1.02 -11.69
CA SER A 28 -11.75 2.47 -11.82
C SER A 28 -12.17 3.03 -13.17
N PHE A 29 -12.19 2.19 -14.22
CA PHE A 29 -12.70 2.55 -15.54
C PHE A 29 -14.21 2.34 -15.70
N ILE A 30 -14.93 1.84 -14.69
CA ILE A 30 -16.39 1.68 -14.75
C ILE A 30 -17.07 3.04 -14.93
N PRO A 31 -16.72 4.09 -14.16
CA PRO A 31 -17.25 5.43 -14.41
C PRO A 31 -16.67 5.99 -15.70
N LYS A 32 -17.52 6.60 -16.53
CA LYS A 32 -17.12 7.18 -17.82
C LYS A 32 -16.36 8.50 -17.68
N GLU A 33 -16.18 8.98 -16.47
CA GLU A 33 -15.49 10.23 -16.18
C GLU A 33 -13.99 9.99 -15.97
N THR A 34 -13.16 10.47 -16.91
CA THR A 34 -11.71 10.24 -16.92
C THR A 34 -11.00 10.90 -15.73
N SER A 35 -11.50 12.03 -15.22
CA SER A 35 -10.98 12.71 -14.02
C SER A 35 -11.13 11.90 -12.74
N ALA A 36 -12.11 11.00 -12.68
CA ALA A 36 -12.39 10.20 -11.49
C ALA A 36 -11.56 8.91 -11.41
N VAL A 37 -11.01 8.44 -12.54
CA VAL A 37 -10.32 7.13 -12.63
C VAL A 37 -9.17 7.02 -11.63
N SER A 38 -8.36 8.07 -11.45
CA SER A 38 -7.23 8.05 -10.52
C SER A 38 -7.68 7.99 -9.05
N TYR A 39 -8.67 8.80 -8.66
CA TYR A 39 -9.21 8.78 -7.30
C TYR A 39 -9.88 7.44 -6.97
N LEU A 40 -10.63 6.88 -7.91
CA LEU A 40 -11.25 5.57 -7.76
C LEU A 40 -10.20 4.48 -7.64
N PHE A 41 -9.13 4.55 -8.44
CA PHE A 41 -8.02 3.60 -8.35
C PHE A 41 -7.35 3.64 -6.98
N MET A 42 -7.02 4.84 -6.50
CA MET A 42 -6.45 5.03 -5.17
C MET A 42 -7.41 4.54 -4.07
N GLY A 43 -8.70 4.85 -4.19
CA GLY A 43 -9.74 4.42 -3.25
C GLY A 43 -9.87 2.90 -3.16
N TYR A 44 -10.05 2.23 -4.30
CA TYR A 44 -10.13 0.76 -4.35
C TYR A 44 -8.83 0.12 -3.86
N PHE A 45 -7.68 0.64 -4.27
CA PHE A 45 -6.39 0.13 -3.85
C PHE A 45 -6.28 0.15 -2.32
N PHE A 46 -6.59 1.27 -1.67
CA PHE A 46 -6.58 1.39 -0.21
C PHE A 46 -7.56 0.44 0.49
N ILE A 47 -8.78 0.29 -0.04
CA ILE A 47 -9.76 -0.64 0.55
C ILE A 47 -9.28 -2.08 0.47
N PHE A 48 -8.81 -2.54 -0.69
CA PHE A 48 -8.31 -3.90 -0.82
C PHE A 48 -7.05 -4.12 0.03
N PHE A 49 -6.10 -3.18 0.02
CA PHE A 49 -4.89 -3.28 0.84
C PHE A 49 -5.18 -3.26 2.33
N SER A 50 -6.17 -2.50 2.78
CA SER A 50 -6.61 -2.51 4.18
C SER A 50 -7.29 -3.83 4.53
N LEU A 51 -8.17 -4.34 3.66
CA LEU A 51 -8.86 -5.61 3.84
C LEU A 51 -7.90 -6.78 4.07
N PHE A 52 -6.83 -6.88 3.28
CA PHE A 52 -5.83 -7.94 3.47
C PHE A 52 -5.07 -7.83 4.80
N LYS A 53 -4.88 -6.62 5.34
CA LYS A 53 -4.31 -6.43 6.68
C LYS A 53 -5.27 -6.84 7.78
N PHE A 54 -6.58 -6.68 7.58
CA PHE A 54 -7.60 -7.13 8.54
C PHE A 54 -7.72 -8.65 8.64
N PHE A 55 -7.44 -9.39 7.55
CA PHE A 55 -7.48 -10.86 7.58
C PHE A 55 -6.47 -11.47 8.56
N ASP A 56 -5.34 -10.81 8.80
CA ASP A 56 -4.35 -11.21 9.78
C ASP A 56 -3.71 -9.97 10.42
N LEU A 57 -4.50 -9.31 11.26
CA LEU A 57 -4.13 -8.04 11.87
C LEU A 57 -2.93 -8.20 12.82
N ASP A 58 -2.90 -9.25 13.63
CA ASP A 58 -1.81 -9.49 14.57
C ASP A 58 -0.49 -9.81 13.83
N GLY A 59 -0.55 -10.63 12.78
CA GLY A 59 0.60 -10.90 11.92
C GLY A 59 1.05 -9.66 11.13
N PHE A 60 0.11 -8.83 10.67
CA PHE A 60 0.42 -7.53 10.07
C PHE A 60 1.19 -6.67 11.06
N VAL A 61 0.67 -6.46 12.26
CA VAL A 61 1.30 -5.59 13.27
C VAL A 61 2.69 -6.11 13.66
N GLU A 62 2.83 -7.42 13.87
CA GLU A 62 4.13 -8.01 14.21
C GLU A 62 5.16 -7.84 13.08
N GLY A 63 4.74 -7.94 11.82
CA GLY A 63 5.60 -7.67 10.67
C GLY A 63 5.89 -6.18 10.49
N PHE A 64 4.86 -5.33 10.54
CA PHE A 64 4.91 -3.88 10.35
C PHE A 64 5.81 -3.20 11.38
N SER A 65 5.71 -3.59 12.65
CA SER A 65 6.59 -3.10 13.72
C SER A 65 8.08 -3.43 13.53
N LYS A 66 8.43 -4.38 12.65
CA LYS A 66 9.83 -4.72 12.36
C LYS A 66 10.49 -3.74 11.38
N TYR A 67 9.71 -3.01 10.57
CA TYR A 67 10.24 -2.15 9.51
C TYR A 67 9.78 -0.68 9.58
N ASP A 68 8.56 -0.40 10.02
CA ASP A 68 8.05 0.97 10.07
C ASP A 68 8.62 1.73 11.27
N ILE A 69 9.01 2.99 11.05
CA ILE A 69 9.70 3.82 12.06
C ILE A 69 8.78 4.08 13.27
N ILE A 70 7.49 4.30 13.02
CA ILE A 70 6.49 4.64 14.04
C ILE A 70 5.98 3.36 14.71
N ALA A 71 5.66 2.32 13.92
CA ALA A 71 5.15 1.06 14.44
C ALA A 71 6.19 0.30 15.29
N LYS A 72 7.48 0.53 15.05
CA LYS A 72 8.56 0.03 15.92
C LYS A 72 8.51 0.63 17.32
N LYS A 73 8.03 1.87 17.45
CA LYS A 73 7.94 2.60 18.72
C LYS A 73 6.56 2.45 19.39
N SER A 74 5.51 2.25 18.61
CA SER A 74 4.15 2.06 19.11
C SER A 74 3.43 0.94 18.34
N ARG A 75 3.19 -0.18 19.02
CA ARG A 75 2.38 -1.29 18.46
C ARG A 75 0.94 -0.85 18.18
N VAL A 76 0.42 0.10 18.97
CA VAL A 76 -0.92 0.69 18.78
C VAL A 76 -1.03 1.36 17.41
N TYR A 77 0.01 2.05 16.95
CA TYR A 77 0.02 2.64 15.60
C TYR A 77 -0.13 1.58 14.52
N GLY A 78 0.51 0.41 14.68
CA GLY A 78 0.34 -0.72 13.77
C GLY A 78 -1.11 -1.20 13.69
N TYR A 79 -1.85 -1.24 14.81
CA TYR A 79 -3.27 -1.61 14.80
C TYR A 79 -4.16 -0.54 14.17
N VAL A 80 -3.79 0.74 14.30
CA VAL A 80 -4.55 1.88 13.74
C VAL A 80 -4.33 2.02 12.23
N TYR A 81 -3.16 1.65 11.72
CA TYR A 81 -2.77 1.87 10.33
C TYR A 81 -3.76 1.29 9.29
N PRO A 82 -4.24 0.03 9.40
CA PRO A 82 -5.23 -0.50 8.46
C PRO A 82 -6.54 0.29 8.45
N PHE A 83 -6.96 0.85 9.60
CA PHE A 83 -8.14 1.70 9.69
C PHE A 83 -7.92 3.05 9.00
N LEU A 84 -6.71 3.63 9.09
CA LEU A 84 -6.36 4.85 8.37
C LEU A 84 -6.45 4.63 6.86
N GLU A 85 -5.91 3.53 6.35
CA GLU A 85 -6.02 3.18 4.93
C GLU A 85 -7.48 2.96 4.52
N LEU A 86 -8.29 2.28 5.34
CA LEU A 86 -9.72 2.11 5.06
C LEU A 86 -10.44 3.45 4.97
N PHE A 87 -10.17 4.36 5.91
CA PHE A 87 -10.76 5.70 5.93
C PHE A 87 -10.36 6.53 4.71
N LEU A 88 -9.08 6.49 4.32
CA LEU A 88 -8.60 7.14 3.09
C LEU A 88 -9.26 6.54 1.85
N GLY A 89 -9.38 5.21 1.80
CA GLY A 89 -10.04 4.51 0.70
C GLY A 89 -11.50 4.93 0.51
N ILE A 90 -12.27 4.98 1.61
CA ILE A 90 -13.65 5.46 1.60
C ILE A 90 -13.71 6.93 1.20
N SER A 91 -12.83 7.78 1.74
CA SER A 91 -12.80 9.22 1.43
C SER A 91 -12.54 9.49 -0.05
N TYR A 92 -11.67 8.68 -0.69
CA TYR A 92 -11.43 8.75 -2.13
C TYR A 92 -12.65 8.32 -2.95
N LEU A 93 -13.37 7.27 -2.55
CA LEU A 93 -14.57 6.80 -3.26
C LEU A 93 -15.75 7.77 -3.11
N GLU A 94 -15.91 8.39 -1.94
CA GLU A 94 -16.93 9.42 -1.71
C GLU A 94 -16.57 10.75 -2.40
N SER A 95 -15.31 10.92 -2.84
CA SER A 95 -14.79 12.21 -3.29
C SER A 95 -14.95 13.31 -2.23
N SER A 96 -15.00 12.91 -0.95
CA SER A 96 -15.19 13.81 0.18
C SER A 96 -13.85 14.44 0.57
N ASN A 97 -13.83 15.78 0.57
CA ASN A 97 -12.67 16.60 0.94
C ASN A 97 -11.34 16.09 0.33
N ILE A 98 -11.30 15.98 -1.00
CA ILE A 98 -10.17 15.43 -1.77
C ILE A 98 -8.83 16.08 -1.41
N VAL A 99 -8.82 17.37 -1.11
CA VAL A 99 -7.60 18.09 -0.70
C VAL A 99 -7.03 17.50 0.59
N LEU A 100 -7.87 17.36 1.63
CA LEU A 100 -7.44 16.80 2.90
C LEU A 100 -7.01 15.33 2.74
N THR A 101 -7.79 14.54 2.00
CA THR A 101 -7.47 13.13 1.74
C THR A 101 -6.12 12.99 1.04
N ASN A 102 -5.84 13.79 0.00
CA ASN A 102 -4.55 13.74 -0.69
C ASN A 102 -3.37 14.15 0.21
N ILE A 103 -3.53 15.14 1.09
CA ILE A 103 -2.48 15.54 2.04
C ILE A 103 -2.17 14.39 2.99
N LEU A 104 -3.21 13.79 3.58
CA LEU A 104 -3.06 12.67 4.50
C LEU A 104 -2.44 11.46 3.81
N THR A 105 -2.90 11.13 2.60
CA THR A 105 -2.33 10.05 1.78
C THR A 105 -0.87 10.32 1.46
N PHE A 106 -0.50 11.52 1.03
CA PHE A 106 0.88 11.85 0.71
C PHE A 106 1.81 11.64 1.92
N ILE A 107 1.44 12.18 3.08
CA ILE A 107 2.22 12.05 4.32
C ILE A 107 2.34 10.58 4.74
N LEU A 108 1.21 9.85 4.73
CA LEU A 108 1.16 8.46 5.19
C LEU A 108 1.98 7.55 4.25
N MET A 109 1.89 7.76 2.94
CA MET A 109 2.66 7.03 1.93
C MET A 109 4.16 7.35 1.96
N GLU A 110 4.57 8.60 2.20
CA GLU A 110 5.98 8.95 2.37
C GLU A 110 6.58 8.27 3.61
N ILE A 111 5.90 8.34 4.75
CA ILE A 111 6.37 7.72 6.00
C ILE A 111 6.54 6.20 5.81
N SER A 112 5.52 5.54 5.26
CA SER A 112 5.58 4.10 5.00
C SER A 112 6.61 3.74 3.92
N GLY A 113 6.73 4.54 2.86
CA GLY A 113 7.72 4.36 1.79
C GLY A 113 9.16 4.45 2.31
N VAL A 114 9.45 5.42 3.18
CA VAL A 114 10.76 5.54 3.85
C VAL A 114 11.03 4.33 4.75
N GLY A 115 10.02 3.86 5.50
CA GLY A 115 10.10 2.64 6.31
C GLY A 115 10.46 1.39 5.49
N VAL A 116 9.87 1.25 4.30
CA VAL A 116 10.18 0.15 3.36
C VAL A 116 11.61 0.25 2.84
N ILE A 117 12.06 1.43 2.38
CA ILE A 117 13.43 1.65 1.88
C ILE A 117 14.48 1.28 2.94
N LEU A 118 14.30 1.79 4.17
CA LEU A 118 15.21 1.53 5.29
C LEU A 118 15.31 0.03 5.59
N SER A 119 14.21 -0.70 5.43
CA SER A 119 14.13 -2.10 5.78
C SER A 119 14.75 -3.01 4.73
N ILE A 120 14.56 -2.69 3.44
CA ILE A 120 15.30 -3.34 2.35
C ILE A 120 16.81 -3.11 2.51
N LYS A 121 17.22 -1.88 2.84
CA LYS A 121 18.64 -1.54 3.08
C LYS A 121 19.22 -2.22 4.31
N SER A 122 18.39 -2.58 5.29
CA SER A 122 18.83 -3.27 6.51
C SER A 122 19.16 -4.76 6.30
N GLY A 123 18.91 -5.32 5.10
CA GLY A 123 19.25 -6.71 4.76
C GLY A 123 18.50 -7.79 5.55
N ARG A 124 17.51 -7.40 6.37
CA ARG A 124 16.70 -8.36 7.14
C ARG A 124 15.63 -8.94 6.24
N LYS A 125 15.68 -10.26 6.00
CA LYS A 125 14.62 -11.02 5.31
C LYS A 125 13.36 -11.08 6.19
N ILE A 126 12.61 -9.99 6.24
CA ILE A 126 11.34 -9.88 6.96
C ILE A 126 10.22 -10.08 5.94
N LYS A 127 9.27 -10.96 6.27
CA LYS A 127 8.08 -11.21 5.44
C LYS A 127 7.23 -9.95 5.32
N CYS A 128 6.67 -9.67 4.14
CA CYS A 128 5.76 -8.53 3.97
C CYS A 128 4.49 -8.77 4.76
N ALA A 129 4.18 -7.88 5.70
CA ALA A 129 2.99 -7.98 6.52
C ALA A 129 1.75 -7.40 5.80
N CYS A 130 1.94 -6.55 4.78
CA CYS A 130 0.89 -5.71 4.18
C CYS A 130 -0.29 -6.44 3.55
N LEU A 131 -0.19 -7.75 3.29
CA LEU A 131 -1.27 -8.58 2.74
C LEU A 131 -1.70 -9.73 3.67
N GLY A 132 -1.31 -9.67 4.96
CA GLY A 132 -1.54 -10.73 5.93
C GLY A 132 -0.65 -11.96 5.70
N ASN A 133 -0.40 -12.77 6.73
CA ASN A 133 0.40 -14.01 6.65
C ASN A 133 -0.23 -15.09 5.74
N ILE A 134 -1.35 -14.78 5.06
CA ILE A 134 -2.04 -15.63 4.07
C ILE A 134 -1.33 -15.61 2.72
N LEU A 135 -0.63 -14.53 2.35
CA LEU A 135 0.12 -14.42 1.10
C LEU A 135 1.60 -14.20 1.40
N ASN A 136 2.43 -15.23 1.14
CA ASN A 136 3.89 -15.21 1.34
C ASN A 136 4.61 -14.29 0.33
N VAL A 137 4.22 -13.02 0.22
CA VAL A 137 4.87 -12.08 -0.68
C VAL A 137 6.11 -11.48 0.02
N PRO A 138 7.31 -11.59 -0.57
CA PRO A 138 8.48 -10.91 -0.04
C PRO A 138 8.29 -9.40 -0.15
N LEU A 139 8.63 -8.66 0.93
CA LEU A 139 8.66 -7.20 0.94
C LEU A 139 9.69 -6.75 -0.11
N SER A 140 9.24 -6.12 -1.19
CA SER A 140 10.07 -5.96 -2.39
C SER A 140 10.00 -4.56 -2.99
N VAL A 141 10.77 -4.36 -4.07
CA VAL A 141 10.74 -3.15 -4.91
C VAL A 141 9.32 -2.79 -5.36
N VAL A 142 8.43 -3.77 -5.49
CA VAL A 142 7.02 -3.55 -5.84
C VAL A 142 6.33 -2.65 -4.79
N SER A 143 6.53 -2.91 -3.50
CA SER A 143 5.93 -2.10 -2.43
C SER A 143 6.51 -0.67 -2.35
N ILE A 144 7.74 -0.46 -2.82
CA ILE A 144 8.29 0.89 -3.01
C ILE A 144 7.52 1.59 -4.12
N VAL A 145 7.39 0.94 -5.29
CA VAL A 145 6.69 1.50 -6.45
C VAL A 145 5.22 1.79 -6.10
N GLU A 146 4.57 0.94 -5.31
CA GLU A 146 3.20 1.17 -4.85
C GLU A 146 3.07 2.39 -3.93
N ASN A 147 3.85 2.45 -2.84
CA ASN A 147 3.77 3.56 -1.88
C ASN A 147 4.15 4.90 -2.55
N PHE A 148 5.28 4.95 -3.25
CA PHE A 148 5.72 6.17 -3.93
C PHE A 148 4.83 6.50 -5.14
N GLY A 149 4.28 5.50 -5.83
CA GLY A 149 3.34 5.71 -6.92
C GLY A 149 2.06 6.38 -6.44
N MET A 150 1.46 5.87 -5.35
CA MET A 150 0.29 6.49 -4.74
C MET A 150 0.59 7.87 -4.15
N GLY A 151 1.74 8.05 -3.49
CA GLY A 151 2.19 9.35 -3.01
C GLY A 151 2.35 10.36 -4.14
N ALA A 152 2.95 9.96 -5.27
CA ALA A 152 3.11 10.81 -6.45
C ALA A 152 1.76 11.18 -7.09
N MET A 153 0.80 10.25 -7.15
CA MET A 153 -0.55 10.54 -7.61
C MET A 153 -1.24 11.55 -6.68
N ALA A 154 -1.17 11.35 -5.36
CA ALA A 154 -1.73 12.28 -4.38
C ALA A 154 -1.12 13.69 -4.50
N LEU A 155 0.21 13.76 -4.67
CA LEU A 155 0.92 15.03 -4.88
C LEU A 155 0.51 15.70 -6.19
N TYR A 156 0.39 14.95 -7.28
CA TYR A 156 -0.09 15.47 -8.55
C TYR A 156 -1.49 16.09 -8.40
N HIS A 157 -2.41 15.40 -7.74
CA HIS A 157 -3.74 15.91 -7.47
C HIS A 157 -3.73 17.17 -6.60
N LEU A 158 -2.86 17.24 -5.59
CA LEU A 158 -2.70 18.46 -4.79
C LEU A 158 -2.21 19.63 -5.63
N VAL A 159 -1.12 19.44 -6.39
CA VAL A 159 -0.56 20.49 -7.25
C VAL A 159 -1.60 20.98 -8.25
N MET A 160 -2.32 20.07 -8.91
CA MET A 160 -3.39 20.44 -9.83
C MET A 160 -4.54 21.19 -9.15
N THR A 161 -4.89 20.83 -7.90
CA THR A 161 -5.97 21.51 -7.17
C THR A 161 -5.57 22.92 -6.71
N PHE A 162 -4.29 23.15 -6.37
CA PHE A 162 -3.78 24.48 -5.99
C PHE A 162 -3.36 25.35 -7.18
N ALA A 163 -3.17 24.76 -8.37
CA ALA A 163 -2.76 25.47 -9.58
C ALA A 163 -3.93 26.01 -10.44
N ILE A 164 -5.17 25.69 -10.07
CA ILE A 164 -6.42 26.18 -10.68
C ILE A 164 -7.00 27.28 -9.80
#